data_AF-J5Q2C3-F1
#
_entry.id   AF-J5Q2C3-F1
#
_cell.length_a   1.000
_cell.length_b   1.000
_cell.length_c   1.000
_cell.angle_alpha   90.00
_cell.angle_beta   90.00
_cell.angle_gamma   90.00
#
_symmetry.space_group_name_H-M   'P 1'
#
loop_
_entity.id
_entity.type
_entity.pdbx_description
1 polymer ?
#
loop_
_entity_poly.entity_id
_entity_poly.type
_entity_poly.pdbx_seq_one_letter_code
_entity_poly.pdbx_strand_id
1 'polypeptide(L)'
;MEQLNRVTDSLRNFKETRLSGLKPLPEFAAVAPDVARRGQLALTNPLLLIAIGFLAGGFMAISKFAPLEVGSLVIPEKKLYIALGIIGLPMLFIASPLSVLFWLVASSVMLILFHAMLMEPGLESEYGEVETV
;
A
#
# COMPACT_ATOMS: atom_id res chain seq x y z
N MET A 1 47.26 14.91 -19.31
CA MET A 1 46.85 13.75 -20.14
C MET A 1 46.80 12.43 -19.37
N GLU A 2 47.46 12.28 -18.22
CA GLU A 2 47.53 11.01 -17.47
C GLU A 2 46.31 10.71 -16.59
N GLN A 3 45.64 11.74 -16.07
CA GLN A 3 44.43 11.56 -15.25
C GLN A 3 43.21 11.11 -16.06
N LEU A 4 43.15 11.49 -17.34
CA LEU A 4 42.05 11.14 -18.25
C LEU A 4 42.02 9.63 -18.53
N ASN A 5 43.20 9.03 -18.76
CA ASN A 5 43.31 7.59 -19.00
C ASN A 5 42.93 6.77 -17.75
N ARG A 6 43.29 7.26 -16.55
CA ARG A 6 42.98 6.59 -15.28
C ARG A 6 41.48 6.57 -14.95
N VAL A 7 40.74 7.60 -15.36
CA VAL A 7 39.28 7.67 -15.23
C VAL A 7 38.60 6.70 -16.20
N THR A 8 39.07 6.64 -17.45
CA THR A 8 38.57 5.68 -18.45
C THR A 8 38.81 4.23 -18.03
N ASP A 9 39.98 3.91 -17.46
CA ASP A 9 40.29 2.56 -16.98
C ASP A 9 39.43 2.18 -15.75
N SER A 10 39.17 3.14 -14.86
CA SER A 10 38.29 2.91 -13.70
C SER A 10 36.83 2.65 -14.11
N LEU A 11 36.33 3.36 -15.12
CA LEU A 11 34.99 3.13 -15.68
C LEU A 11 34.88 1.79 -16.39
N ARG A 12 35.93 1.41 -17.13
CA ARG A 12 35.99 0.11 -17.81
C ARG A 12 36.00 -1.04 -16.81
N ASN A 13 36.76 -0.91 -15.72
CA ASN A 13 36.84 -1.93 -14.68
C ASN A 13 35.53 -2.05 -13.87
N PHE A 14 34.83 -0.93 -13.65
CA PHE A 14 33.52 -0.93 -13.01
C PHE A 14 32.45 -1.59 -13.89
N LYS A 15 32.48 -1.32 -15.20
CA LYS A 15 31.64 -1.98 -16.20
C LYS A 15 31.82 -3.51 -16.11
N GLU A 16 33.06 -4.00 -16.13
CA GLU A 16 33.33 -5.44 -16.13
C GLU A 16 32.99 -6.11 -14.78
N THR A 17 33.26 -5.44 -13.65
CA THR A 17 32.98 -5.99 -12.31
C THR A 17 31.47 -6.03 -11.99
N ARG A 18 30.70 -5.03 -12.46
CA ARG A 18 29.25 -4.93 -12.17
C ARG A 18 28.38 -5.66 -13.19
N LEU A 19 28.80 -5.78 -14.44
CA LEU A 19 28.02 -6.45 -15.48
C LEU A 19 28.23 -7.97 -15.51
N SER A 20 29.36 -8.47 -15.01
CA SER A 20 29.62 -9.92 -14.94
C SER A 20 28.84 -10.61 -13.82
N GLY A 21 28.37 -9.85 -12.83
CA GLY A 21 27.51 -10.34 -11.74
C GLY A 21 26.00 -10.18 -11.99
N LEU A 22 25.60 -9.52 -13.09
CA LEU A 22 24.19 -9.44 -13.48
C LEU A 22 23.81 -10.76 -14.13
N LYS A 23 23.14 -11.61 -13.35
CA LYS A 23 22.49 -12.82 -13.86
C LYS A 23 21.59 -12.47 -15.05
N PRO A 24 21.46 -13.34 -16.06
CA PRO A 24 20.58 -13.07 -17.19
C PRO A 24 19.13 -12.96 -16.68
N LEU A 25 18.38 -11.98 -17.23
CA LEU A 25 16.97 -11.68 -16.89
C LEU A 25 16.02 -12.90 -16.73
N PRO A 26 16.18 -14.04 -17.43
CA PRO A 26 15.32 -15.21 -17.25
C PRO A 26 15.35 -15.80 -15.83
N GLU A 27 16.48 -15.71 -15.10
CA GLU A 27 16.58 -16.24 -13.73
C GLU A 27 15.96 -15.30 -12.67
N PHE A 28 15.92 -13.99 -12.95
CA PHE A 28 15.19 -13.03 -12.11
C PHE A 28 13.67 -13.17 -12.25
N ALA A 29 13.20 -13.52 -13.46
CA ALA A 29 11.79 -13.85 -13.70
C ALA A 29 11.36 -15.17 -13.04
N ALA A 30 12.29 -16.12 -12.83
CA ALA A 30 12.03 -17.36 -12.10
C ALA A 30 11.93 -17.19 -10.57
N VAL A 31 12.42 -16.08 -10.01
CA VAL A 31 12.22 -15.69 -8.58
C VAL A 31 10.94 -14.85 -8.38
N ALA A 32 10.37 -14.31 -9.46
CA ALA A 32 9.12 -13.55 -9.42
C ALA A 32 7.85 -14.32 -8.92
N PRO A 33 7.68 -15.65 -9.11
CA PRO A 33 6.42 -16.30 -8.73
C PRO A 33 6.23 -16.41 -7.21
N ASP A 34 7.29 -16.29 -6.40
CA ASP A 34 7.18 -16.35 -4.94
C ASP A 34 6.75 -15.02 -4.31
N VAL A 35 7.09 -13.89 -4.96
CA VAL A 35 6.59 -12.57 -4.55
C VAL A 35 5.10 -12.45 -4.89
N ALA A 36 4.66 -13.01 -6.01
CA ALA A 36 3.25 -13.05 -6.41
C ALA A 36 2.37 -13.91 -5.48
N ARG A 37 2.96 -14.89 -4.76
CA ARG A 37 2.24 -15.78 -3.83
C ARG A 37 2.15 -15.21 -2.40
N ARG A 38 2.91 -14.16 -2.07
CA ARG A 38 2.90 -13.49 -0.76
C ARG A 38 1.87 -12.34 -0.72
N GLY A 39 0.58 -12.66 -0.85
CA GLY A 39 -0.50 -11.88 -0.22
C GLY A 39 -0.60 -10.36 -0.50
N GLN A 40 -0.12 -9.85 -1.64
CA GLN A 40 -0.14 -8.41 -1.96
C GLN A 40 -1.42 -7.90 -2.62
N LEU A 41 -2.54 -8.62 -2.47
CA LEU A 41 -3.88 -8.02 -2.54
C LEU A 41 -4.29 -7.41 -1.19
N ALA A 42 -3.37 -7.31 -0.23
CA ALA A 42 -3.54 -6.52 0.98
C ALA A 42 -3.69 -5.04 0.61
N LEU A 43 -4.93 -4.56 0.50
CA LEU A 43 -5.24 -3.15 0.67
C LEU A 43 -4.68 -2.74 2.04
N THR A 44 -3.48 -2.15 2.01
CA THR A 44 -2.85 -1.20 2.95
C THR A 44 -2.81 -1.52 4.45
N ASN A 45 -3.84 -2.14 5.05
CA ASN A 45 -3.88 -2.56 6.44
C ASN A 45 -4.90 -3.71 6.65
N PRO A 46 -4.51 -5.00 6.61
CA PRO A 46 -5.43 -6.12 6.83
C PRO A 46 -6.06 -6.14 8.24
N LEU A 47 -5.39 -5.53 9.22
CA LEU A 47 -5.87 -5.36 10.59
C LEU A 47 -7.09 -4.42 10.66
N LEU A 48 -7.17 -3.43 9.77
CA LEU A 48 -8.29 -2.50 9.70
C LEU A 48 -9.56 -3.16 9.14
N LEU A 49 -9.43 -4.05 8.15
CA LEU A 49 -10.56 -4.85 7.66
C LEU A 49 -11.14 -5.75 8.75
N ILE A 50 -10.26 -6.37 9.55
CA ILE A 50 -10.68 -7.17 10.71
C ILE A 50 -11.34 -6.29 11.77
N ALA A 51 -10.81 -5.08 12.04
CA ALA A 51 -11.40 -4.17 13.01
C ALA A 51 -12.79 -3.68 12.60
N ILE A 52 -13.02 -3.35 11.32
CA ILE A 52 -14.34 -2.97 10.80
C ILE A 52 -15.30 -4.16 10.84
N GLY A 53 -14.84 -5.35 10.45
CA GLY A 53 -15.63 -6.58 10.54
C GLY A 53 -16.00 -6.93 11.98
N PHE A 54 -15.08 -6.76 12.93
CA PHE A 54 -15.32 -6.99 14.35
C PHE A 54 -16.27 -5.95 14.95
N LEU A 55 -16.15 -4.68 14.56
CA LEU A 55 -17.02 -3.63 15.07
C LEU A 55 -18.43 -3.76 14.49
N ALA A 56 -18.57 -3.89 13.17
CA ALA A 56 -19.85 -4.12 12.50
C ALA A 56 -20.51 -5.44 12.92
N GLY A 57 -19.70 -6.51 13.05
CA GLY A 57 -20.14 -7.80 13.57
C GLY A 57 -20.52 -7.75 15.05
N GLY A 58 -19.82 -6.96 15.86
CA GLY A 58 -20.14 -6.71 17.26
C GLY A 58 -21.48 -5.98 17.41
N PHE A 59 -21.71 -4.93 16.62
CA PHE A 59 -23.01 -4.22 16.59
C PHE A 59 -24.15 -5.14 16.10
N MET A 60 -23.90 -5.97 15.09
CA MET A 60 -24.88 -6.93 14.56
C MET A 60 -25.16 -8.10 15.52
N ALA A 61 -24.18 -8.55 16.29
CA ALA A 61 -24.36 -9.55 17.33
C ALA A 61 -25.22 -8.99 18.47
N ILE A 62 -25.01 -7.73 18.86
CA ILE A 62 -25.84 -7.09 19.90
C ILE A 62 -27.28 -6.94 19.43
N SER A 63 -27.51 -6.51 18.19
CA SER A 63 -28.88 -6.35 17.67
C SER A 63 -29.63 -7.67 17.48
N LYS A 64 -28.91 -8.79 17.33
CA LYS A 64 -29.49 -10.13 17.17
C LYS A 64 -29.71 -10.89 18.48
N PHE A 65 -28.89 -10.64 19.50
CA PHE A 65 -28.89 -11.42 20.74
C PHE A 65 -29.46 -10.66 21.96
N ALA A 66 -29.72 -9.35 21.86
CA ALA A 66 -30.37 -8.61 22.93
C ALA A 66 -31.89 -8.91 23.01
N PRO A 67 -32.46 -9.17 24.21
CA PRO A 67 -31.81 -9.32 25.52
C PRO A 67 -31.29 -10.75 25.78
N LEU A 68 -30.02 -10.88 26.19
CA LEU A 68 -29.43 -12.15 26.61
C LEU A 68 -29.78 -12.43 28.08
N GLU A 69 -30.74 -13.32 28.30
CA GLU A 69 -30.98 -13.94 29.60
C GLU A 69 -30.14 -15.23 29.71
N VAL A 70 -28.92 -15.12 30.24
CA VAL A 70 -28.11 -16.31 30.55
C VAL A 70 -28.53 -16.82 31.93
N GLY A 71 -29.51 -17.72 31.95
CA GLY A 71 -30.00 -18.38 33.16
C GLY A 71 -30.88 -17.47 34.04
N SER A 72 -30.28 -16.77 35.01
CA SER A 72 -31.01 -15.89 35.96
C SER A 72 -30.43 -14.47 36.01
N LEU A 73 -29.41 -14.18 35.21
CA LEU A 73 -28.81 -12.86 35.13
C LEU A 73 -29.34 -12.17 33.86
N VAL A 74 -30.28 -11.24 34.03
CA VAL A 74 -30.70 -10.36 32.93
C VAL A 74 -29.52 -9.43 32.67
N ILE A 75 -28.77 -9.64 31.58
CA ILE A 75 -27.72 -8.72 31.15
C ILE A 75 -28.40 -7.63 30.35
N PRO A 76 -28.60 -6.42 30.91
CA PRO A 76 -29.25 -5.35 30.18
C PRO A 76 -28.40 -4.96 28.98
N GLU A 77 -29.08 -4.65 27.86
CA GLU A 77 -28.49 -4.33 26.55
C GLU A 77 -27.40 -3.25 26.65
N LYS A 78 -27.60 -2.29 27.57
CA LYS A 78 -26.66 -1.20 27.86
C LYS A 78 -25.28 -1.67 28.32
N LYS A 79 -25.19 -2.79 29.06
CA LYS A 79 -23.90 -3.37 29.48
C LYS A 79 -23.18 -4.05 28.31
N LEU A 80 -23.93 -4.61 27.35
CA LEU A 80 -23.37 -5.28 26.19
C LEU A 80 -22.75 -4.27 25.21
N TYR A 81 -23.39 -3.11 25.02
CA TYR A 81 -22.81 -2.00 24.25
C TYR A 81 -21.56 -1.40 24.90
N ILE A 82 -21.53 -1.28 26.23
CA ILE A 82 -20.33 -0.81 26.93
C ILE A 82 -19.18 -1.83 26.81
N ALA A 83 -19.46 -3.13 26.90
CA ALA A 83 -18.46 -4.17 26.68
C ALA A 83 -17.88 -4.13 25.25
N LEU A 84 -18.73 -3.96 24.23
CA LEU A 84 -18.29 -3.78 22.85
C LEU A 84 -17.47 -2.49 22.67
N GLY A 85 -17.85 -1.40 23.33
CA GLY A 85 -17.09 -0.15 23.30
C GLY A 85 -15.68 -0.31 23.89
N ILE A 86 -15.54 -0.99 25.02
CA ILE A 86 -14.25 -1.20 25.69
C ILE A 86 -13.31 -2.10 24.89
N ILE A 87 -13.83 -3.08 24.14
CA ILE A 87 -13.02 -3.99 23.32
C ILE A 87 -12.80 -3.40 21.91
N GLY A 88 -13.82 -2.75 21.36
CA GLY A 88 -13.79 -2.15 20.03
C GLY A 88 -12.90 -0.91 19.94
N LEU A 89 -12.84 -0.06 20.97
CA LEU A 89 -12.06 1.17 20.94
C LEU A 89 -10.53 0.94 20.91
N PRO A 90 -9.94 0.05 21.75
CA PRO A 90 -8.53 -0.34 21.63
C PRO A 90 -8.23 -0.98 20.28
N MET A 91 -9.14 -1.79 19.75
CA MET A 91 -8.96 -2.46 18.47
C MET A 91 -8.97 -1.48 17.30
N LEU A 92 -9.81 -0.45 17.35
CA LEU A 92 -9.84 0.64 16.37
C LEU A 92 -8.59 1.52 16.44
N PHE A 93 -8.05 1.75 17.64
CA PHE A 93 -6.82 2.53 17.82
C PHE A 93 -5.60 1.83 17.19
N ILE A 94 -5.47 0.51 17.40
CA ILE A 94 -4.40 -0.31 16.79
C ILE A 94 -4.55 -0.37 15.27
N ALA A 95 -5.79 -0.35 14.76
CA ALA A 95 -6.06 -0.32 13.33
C ALA A 95 -5.65 1.00 12.63
N SER A 96 -5.38 2.08 13.37
CA SER A 96 -4.92 3.40 12.86
C SER A 96 -5.63 3.86 11.57
N PRO A 97 -6.96 4.09 11.62
CA PRO A 97 -7.75 4.42 10.43
C PRO A 97 -7.34 5.74 9.75
N LEU A 98 -6.85 6.71 10.53
CA LEU A 98 -6.39 7.99 9.99
C LEU A 98 -5.16 7.84 9.10
N SER A 99 -4.24 6.93 9.45
CA SER A 99 -3.04 6.67 8.66
C SER A 99 -3.41 6.10 7.29
N VAL A 100 -4.41 5.21 7.23
CA VAL A 100 -4.87 4.62 5.96
C VAL A 100 -5.54 5.65 5.05
N LEU A 101 -6.35 6.56 5.60
CA LEU A 101 -6.97 7.64 4.83
C LEU A 101 -5.91 8.58 4.26
N PHE A 102 -4.97 9.03 5.10
CA PHE A 102 -3.88 9.89 4.65
C PHE A 102 -2.96 9.18 3.66
N TRP A 103 -2.72 7.87 3.83
CA TRP A 103 -1.96 7.05 2.90
C TRP A 103 -2.63 6.93 1.53
N LEU A 104 -3.93 6.65 1.49
CA LEU A 104 -4.67 6.54 0.23
C LEU A 104 -4.66 7.86 -0.56
N VAL A 105 -4.85 8.99 0.15
CA VAL A 105 -4.80 10.31 -0.47
C VAL A 105 -3.38 10.62 -0.95
N ALA A 106 -2.37 10.42 -0.10
CA ALA A 106 -0.97 10.68 -0.44
C ALA A 106 -0.46 9.79 -1.58
N SER A 107 -0.79 8.50 -1.59
CA SER A 107 -0.39 7.57 -2.66
C SER A 107 -1.04 7.95 -3.99
N SER A 108 -2.30 8.40 -3.97
CA SER A 108 -3.00 8.84 -5.17
C SER A 108 -2.36 10.09 -5.76
N VAL A 109 -2.09 11.10 -4.93
CA VAL A 109 -1.45 12.35 -5.36
C VAL A 109 -0.03 12.09 -5.89
N MET A 110 0.76 11.28 -5.19
CA MET A 110 2.13 10.95 -5.62
C MET A 110 2.15 10.20 -6.95
N LEU A 111 1.21 9.28 -7.18
CA LEU A 111 1.12 8.52 -8.43
C LEU A 111 0.72 9.42 -9.61
N ILE A 112 -0.23 10.34 -9.41
CA ILE A 112 -0.66 11.30 -10.45
C ILE A 112 0.50 12.22 -10.83
N LEU A 113 1.20 12.79 -9.85
CA LEU A 113 2.36 13.67 -10.11
C LEU A 113 3.51 12.93 -10.77
N PHE A 114 3.81 11.71 -10.32
CA PHE A 114 4.84 10.87 -10.93
C PHE A 114 4.49 10.51 -12.38
N HIS A 115 3.22 10.23 -12.67
CA HIS A 115 2.75 9.99 -14.03
C HIS A 115 2.86 11.25 -14.90
N ALA A 116 2.53 12.42 -14.37
CA ALA A 116 2.66 13.70 -15.07
C ALA A 116 4.13 14.07 -15.35
N MET A 117 5.07 13.73 -14.46
CA MET A 117 6.50 13.95 -14.70
C MET A 117 7.08 13.02 -15.77
N LEU A 118 6.49 11.84 -15.97
CA LEU A 118 6.88 10.93 -17.06
C LEU A 118 6.32 11.35 -18.42
N MET A 119 5.27 12.18 -18.45
CA MET A 119 4.73 12.75 -19.68
C MET A 119 5.37 14.11 -19.96
N GLU A 120 6.41 14.10 -20.79
CA GLU A 120 6.83 15.29 -21.52
C GLU A 120 5.71 15.71 -22.50
N PRO A 121 5.41 17.02 -22.64
CA PRO A 121 4.48 17.48 -23.67
C PRO A 121 5.03 17.10 -25.05
N GLY A 122 4.26 16.35 -25.83
CA GLY A 122 4.66 15.88 -27.16
C GLY A 122 4.95 17.06 -28.08
N LEU A 123 6.03 16.97 -28.87
CA LEU A 123 6.49 18.01 -29.80
C LEU A 123 5.39 18.47 -30.78
N GLU A 124 4.36 17.66 -31.01
CA GLU A 124 3.18 18.01 -31.81
C GLU A 124 2.34 19.18 -31.26
N SER A 125 2.47 19.54 -29.97
CA SER A 125 1.87 20.79 -29.46
C SER A 125 2.68 22.04 -29.80
N GLU A 126 3.95 21.90 -30.18
CA GLU A 126 4.84 23.02 -30.56
C GLU A 126 4.95 23.18 -32.09
N TYR A 127 4.69 22.11 -32.86
CA TYR A 127 4.67 22.17 -34.34
C TYR A 127 3.29 22.40 -34.97
N GLY A 128 2.19 22.22 -34.23
CA GLY A 128 0.83 22.48 -34.74
C GLY A 128 0.52 23.96 -35.00
N GLU A 129 1.28 24.89 -34.41
CA GLU A 129 1.05 26.35 -34.53
C GLU A 129 1.81 26.98 -35.72
N VAL A 130 2.85 26.32 -36.24
CA VAL A 130 3.70 26.86 -37.32
C VAL A 130 3.33 26.38 -38.73
N GLU A 131 2.44 25.39 -38.89
CA GLU A 131 2.04 24.88 -40.22
C GLU A 131 0.82 25.64 -40.82
N THR A 132 0.24 26.61 -40.10
CA THR A 132 -0.94 27.38 -40.56
C THR A 132 -0.60 28.75 -41.17
N VAL A 133 0.64 29.00 -41.60
CA VAL A 133 1.06 30.25 -42.28
C VAL A 133 1.55 30.01 -43.69
#